data_AF-A0A354YAR3-F1
#
_entry.id   AF-A0A354YAR3-F1
#
_cell.length_a   1.000
_cell.length_b   1.000
_cell.length_c   1.000
_cell.angle_alpha   90.00
_cell.angle_beta   90.00
_cell.angle_gamma   90.00
#
_symmetry.space_group_name_H-M   'P 1'
#
loop_
_entity.id
_entity.type
_entity.pdbx_description
1 polymer ?
#
loop_
_entity_poly.entity_id
_entity_poly.type
_entity_poly.pdbx_seq_one_letter_code
_entity_poly.pdbx_strand_id
1 'polypeptide(L)'
;LAGALLSIIANPFLFSWLDRWQARQAIEAPVTVEPELPPGPSPDLRDHAIVIGYGRVGSSLAQVLRERGVPVLIIDDNRDHVERAHAAGIPGIRGSA
;
A
#
# COMPACT_ATOMS: atom_id res chain seq x y z
N LEU A 1 -24.66 -14.93 21.96
CA LEU A 1 -23.74 -13.83 22.35
C LEU A 1 -22.29 -14.32 22.48
N ALA A 2 -21.99 -15.35 23.28
CA ALA A 2 -20.63 -15.90 23.42
C ALA A 2 -19.97 -16.32 22.08
N GLY A 3 -20.72 -16.93 21.16
CA GLY A 3 -20.21 -17.31 19.84
C GLY A 3 -19.83 -16.12 18.93
N ALA A 4 -20.51 -14.97 19.09
CA ALA A 4 -20.20 -13.77 18.32
C ALA A 4 -18.89 -13.11 18.80
N LEU A 5 -18.67 -13.10 20.12
CA LEU A 5 -17.40 -12.68 20.73
C LEU A 5 -16.24 -13.58 20.32
N LEU A 6 -16.45 -14.91 20.32
CA LEU A 6 -15.44 -15.86 19.84
C LEU A 6 -15.09 -15.63 18.36
N SER A 7 -16.08 -15.33 17.51
CA SER A 7 -15.86 -15.07 16.08
C SER A 7 -15.07 -13.78 15.82
N ILE A 8 -15.36 -12.70 16.57
CA ILE A 8 -14.60 -11.44 16.48
C ILE A 8 -13.13 -11.65 16.86
N ILE A 9 -12.87 -12.46 17.90
CA ILE A 9 -11.52 -12.76 18.36
C ILE A 9 -10.80 -13.71 17.41
N ALA A 10 -11.50 -14.68 16.80
CA ALA A 10 -10.91 -15.64 15.87
C ALA A 10 -10.50 -15.01 14.52
N ASN A 11 -11.20 -13.95 14.09
CA ASN A 11 -11.00 -13.29 12.81
C ASN A 11 -9.53 -12.85 12.54
N PRO A 12 -8.84 -12.10 13.43
CA PRO A 12 -7.45 -11.70 13.21
C PRO A 12 -6.47 -12.88 13.10
N PHE A 13 -6.71 -13.98 13.81
CA PHE A 13 -5.86 -15.17 13.71
C PHE A 13 -6.02 -15.86 12.36
N LEU A 14 -7.26 -15.96 11.86
CA LEU A 14 -7.55 -16.53 10.54
C LEU A 14 -6.88 -15.72 9.42
N PHE A 15 -6.99 -14.38 9.47
CA PHE A 15 -6.31 -13.50 8.53
C PHE A 15 -4.78 -13.64 8.60
N SER A 16 -4.20 -13.69 9.80
CA SER A 16 -2.74 -13.86 9.95
C SER A 16 -2.22 -15.20 9.40
N TRP A 17 -3.02 -16.27 9.49
CA TRP A 17 -2.67 -17.57 8.95
C TRP A 17 -2.77 -17.58 7.41
N LEU A 18 -3.81 -16.95 6.87
CA LEU A 18 -4.00 -16.80 5.44
C LEU A 18 -2.89 -15.95 4.81
N ASP A 19 -2.54 -14.82 5.42
CA ASP A 19 -1.45 -13.93 4.97
C ASP A 19 -0.11 -14.69 4.91
N ARG A 20 0.19 -15.50 5.92
CA ARG A 20 1.41 -16.34 5.92
C ARG A 20 1.42 -17.38 4.82
N TRP A 21 0.26 -17.96 4.50
CA TRP A 21 0.14 -18.92 3.42
C TRP A 21 0.27 -18.25 2.05
N GLN A 22 -0.25 -17.04 1.91
CA GLN A 22 -0.17 -16.24 0.69
C GLN A 22 1.26 -15.72 0.44
N ALA A 23 1.95 -15.26 1.50
CA ALA A 23 3.35 -14.85 1.43
C ALA A 23 4.27 -16.00 0.99
N ARG A 24 4.00 -17.24 1.42
CA ARG A 24 4.77 -18.42 0.98
C ARG A 24 4.58 -18.73 -0.50
N GLN A 25 3.38 -18.53 -1.04
CA GLN A 25 3.11 -18.71 -2.47
C GLN A 25 3.70 -17.59 -3.34
N ALA A 26 3.76 -16.35 -2.83
CA ALA A 26 4.39 -15.24 -3.52
C ALA A 26 5.92 -15.43 -3.70
N ILE A 27 6.57 -16.17 -2.79
CA ILE A 27 8.01 -16.50 -2.87
C ILE A 27 8.29 -17.55 -3.96
N GLU A 28 7.35 -18.45 -4.26
CA GLU A 28 7.50 -19.49 -5.28
C GLU A 28 7.06 -19.05 -6.69
N ALA A 29 6.41 -17.88 -6.81
CA ALA A 29 6.01 -17.34 -8.10
C ALA A 29 7.25 -16.87 -8.89
N PRO A 30 7.37 -17.23 -10.18
CA PRO A 30 8.41 -16.68 -11.04
C PRO A 30 8.34 -15.16 -11.05
N VAL A 31 9.46 -14.49 -10.76
CA VAL A 31 9.58 -13.02 -10.84
C VAL A 31 9.40 -12.63 -12.29
N THR A 32 8.16 -12.36 -12.65
CA THR A 32 7.82 -11.78 -13.95
C THR A 32 8.32 -10.35 -13.87
N VAL A 33 9.27 -9.99 -14.73
CA VAL A 33 9.78 -8.62 -14.83
C VAL A 33 8.64 -7.78 -15.40
N GLU A 34 7.81 -7.28 -14.51
CA GLU A 34 6.68 -6.44 -14.87
C GLU A 34 7.25 -5.09 -15.34
N PRO A 35 6.78 -4.56 -16.49
CA PRO A 35 7.30 -3.32 -17.04
C PRO A 35 7.24 -2.21 -15.98
N GLU A 36 8.33 -1.46 -15.89
CA GLU A 36 8.46 -0.33 -14.99
C GLU A 36 7.37 0.69 -15.32
N LEU A 37 6.58 1.06 -14.31
CA LEU A 37 5.53 2.07 -14.47
C LEU A 37 6.16 3.36 -15.02
N PRO A 38 5.50 4.04 -15.99
CA PRO A 38 5.99 5.33 -16.46
C PRO A 38 6.21 6.26 -15.25
N PRO A 39 7.26 7.10 -15.30
CA PRO A 39 7.56 8.00 -14.20
C PRO A 39 6.34 8.87 -13.92
N GLY A 40 5.86 8.79 -12.67
CA GLY A 40 4.72 9.56 -12.18
C GLY A 40 5.04 11.07 -12.12
N PRO A 41 4.15 11.86 -11.50
CA PRO A 41 4.40 13.27 -11.23
C PRO A 41 5.80 13.48 -10.61
N SER A 42 6.52 14.53 -10.99
CA SER A 42 7.82 14.81 -10.38
C SER A 42 7.65 15.05 -8.88
N PRO A 43 8.31 14.28 -8.00
CA PRO A 43 8.21 14.51 -6.57
C PRO A 43 8.95 15.80 -6.20
N ASP A 44 8.29 16.69 -5.48
CA ASP A 44 9.01 17.72 -4.73
C ASP A 44 9.65 17.04 -3.51
N LEU A 45 10.97 16.92 -3.52
CA LEU A 45 11.72 16.18 -2.51
C LEU A 45 12.01 16.99 -1.25
N ARG A 46 11.46 18.20 -1.11
CA ARG A 46 11.63 19.05 0.07
C ARG A 46 10.37 19.06 0.92
N ASP A 47 10.53 18.96 2.25
CA ASP A 47 9.46 19.06 3.25
C ASP A 47 8.24 18.15 2.99
N HIS A 48 8.49 16.96 2.42
CA HIS A 48 7.45 16.00 2.04
C HIS A 48 7.34 14.86 3.05
N ALA A 49 6.16 14.25 3.12
CA ALA A 49 5.91 13.03 3.87
C ALA A 49 6.01 11.80 2.94
N ILE A 50 6.66 10.74 3.42
CA ILE A 50 6.71 9.44 2.74
C ILE A 50 5.68 8.52 3.39
N VAL A 51 4.78 7.97 2.58
CA VAL A 51 3.77 7.00 3.00
C VAL A 51 4.11 5.65 2.39
N ILE A 52 4.43 4.69 3.24
CA ILE A 52 4.69 3.29 2.86
C ILE A 52 3.37 2.52 2.97
N GLY A 53 2.91 1.99 1.84
CA GLY A 53 1.63 1.28 1.71
C GLY A 53 0.46 2.23 1.41
N TYR A 54 -0.04 2.22 0.18
CA TYR A 54 -1.18 2.98 -0.34
C TYR A 54 -2.45 2.11 -0.52
N GLY A 55 -2.69 1.24 0.44
CA GLY A 55 -3.96 0.53 0.61
C GLY A 55 -5.05 1.41 1.22
N ARG A 56 -5.95 0.80 2.00
CA ARG A 56 -7.11 1.49 2.61
C ARG A 56 -6.71 2.63 3.57
N VAL A 57 -5.73 2.39 4.43
CA VAL A 57 -5.30 3.38 5.45
C VAL A 57 -4.36 4.42 4.83
N GLY A 58 -3.40 3.97 4.04
CA GLY A 58 -2.42 4.86 3.40
C GLY A 58 -3.06 5.87 2.44
N SER A 59 -4.11 5.49 1.72
CA SER A 59 -4.82 6.42 0.86
C SER A 59 -5.54 7.52 1.65
N SER A 60 -6.22 7.17 2.75
CA SER A 60 -6.83 8.15 3.64
C SER A 60 -5.79 9.06 4.30
N LEU A 61 -4.65 8.51 4.73
CA LEU A 61 -3.56 9.29 5.31
C LEU A 61 -2.96 10.27 4.29
N ALA A 62 -2.68 9.81 3.08
CA ALA A 62 -2.16 10.64 1.99
C ALA A 62 -3.12 11.78 1.66
N GLN A 63 -4.43 11.53 1.66
CA GLN A 63 -5.43 12.57 1.45
C GLN A 63 -5.39 13.65 2.56
N VAL A 64 -5.38 13.24 3.84
CA VAL A 64 -5.32 14.19 4.96
C VAL A 64 -4.05 15.04 4.94
N LEU A 65 -2.91 14.45 4.59
CA LEU A 65 -1.64 15.18 4.47
C LEU A 65 -1.70 16.22 3.34
N ARG A 66 -2.27 15.85 2.20
CA ARG A 66 -2.46 16.78 1.06
C ARG A 66 -3.42 17.91 1.38
N GLU A 67 -4.52 17.64 2.08
CA GLU A 67 -5.47 18.67 2.54
C GLU A 67 -4.81 19.69 3.46
N ARG A 68 -3.75 19.29 4.19
CA ARG A 68 -2.93 20.17 5.05
C ARG A 68 -1.78 20.84 4.30
N GLY A 69 -1.67 20.66 2.99
CA GLY A 69 -0.61 21.24 2.17
C GLY A 69 0.75 20.56 2.31
N VAL A 70 0.81 19.35 2.90
CA VAL A 70 2.04 18.57 2.98
C VAL A 70 2.19 17.75 1.69
N PRO A 71 3.27 17.92 0.91
CA PRO A 71 3.56 17.08 -0.25
C PRO A 71 3.73 15.62 0.20
N VAL A 72 3.26 14.67 -0.61
CA VAL A 72 3.29 13.24 -0.24
C VAL A 72 3.95 12.43 -1.35
N LEU A 73 4.86 11.55 -0.97
CA LEU A 73 5.44 10.49 -1.80
C LEU A 73 4.95 9.13 -1.33
N ILE A 74 4.46 8.31 -2.26
CA ILE A 74 3.97 6.95 -1.97
C ILE A 74 5.04 5.91 -2.31
N ILE A 75 5.20 4.92 -1.45
CA ILE A 75 5.96 3.68 -1.74
C ILE A 75 5.04 2.49 -1.50
N ASP A 76 4.83 1.65 -2.50
CA ASP A 76 4.00 0.44 -2.37
C ASP A 76 4.53 -0.68 -3.29
N ASP A 77 4.40 -1.93 -2.89
CA ASP A 77 4.82 -3.09 -3.69
C ASP A 77 3.76 -3.50 -4.74
N ASN A 78 2.50 -3.15 -4.49
CA ASN A 78 1.37 -3.38 -5.36
C ASN A 78 1.27 -2.31 -6.45
N ARG A 79 1.34 -2.76 -7.69
CA ARG A 79 1.24 -1.91 -8.89
C ARG A 79 -0.06 -1.11 -8.94
N ASP A 80 -1.20 -1.72 -8.62
CA ASP A 80 -2.50 -1.05 -8.65
C ASP A 80 -2.57 0.11 -7.65
N HIS A 81 -1.81 0.02 -6.55
CA HIS A 81 -1.72 1.09 -5.58
C HIS A 81 -0.91 2.26 -6.14
N VAL A 82 0.21 2.00 -6.80
CA VAL A 82 1.04 3.04 -7.43
C VAL A 82 0.29 3.72 -8.59
N GLU A 83 -0.41 2.95 -9.43
CA GLU A 83 -1.25 3.51 -10.51
C GLU A 83 -2.35 4.42 -9.98
N ARG A 84 -3.05 4.00 -8.91
CA ARG A 84 -4.05 4.86 -8.25
C ARG A 84 -3.44 6.12 -7.64
N ALA A 85 -2.22 6.04 -7.11
CA ALA A 85 -1.51 7.21 -6.60
C ALA A 85 -1.20 8.20 -7.73
N HIS A 86 -0.65 7.72 -8.86
CA HIS A 86 -0.38 8.54 -10.04
C HIS A 86 -1.64 9.17 -10.63
N ALA A 87 -2.74 8.40 -10.72
CA ALA A 87 -4.04 8.91 -11.17
C ALA A 87 -4.60 10.00 -10.24
N ALA A 88 -4.26 9.95 -8.95
CA ALA A 88 -4.60 10.99 -7.97
C ALA A 88 -3.63 12.20 -7.99
N GLY A 89 -2.65 12.20 -8.90
CA GLY A 89 -1.62 13.23 -9.00
C GLY A 89 -0.56 13.15 -7.91
N ILE A 90 -0.41 11.99 -7.25
CA ILE A 90 0.56 11.77 -6.18
C ILE A 90 1.76 10.99 -6.75
N PRO A 91 3.00 11.45 -6.56
CA PRO A 91 4.17 10.67 -6.94
C PRO A 91 4.21 9.35 -6.17
N GLY A 92 4.41 8.25 -6.89
CA GLY A 92 4.45 6.90 -6.33
C GLY A 92 5.61 6.11 -6.90
N ILE A 93 6.31 5.37 -6.04
CA ILE A 93 7.41 4.47 -6.36
C ILE A 93 6.98 3.05 -6.05
N ARG A 94 7.18 2.13 -7.00
CA ARG A 94 7.02 0.70 -6.72
C ARG A 94 8.26 0.17 -6.02
N GLY A 95 8.10 -0.38 -4.83
CA GLY A 95 9.21 -0.97 -4.10
C GLY A 95 8.82 -1.52 -2.73
N SER A 96 9.58 -2.49 -2.24
CA SER A 96 9.54 -2.87 -0.84
C SER A 96 10.41 -1.88 -0.05
N ALA A 97 9.82 -1.19 0.91
CA ALA A 97 10.56 -0.38 1.88
C ALA A 97 11.08 -1.24 3.04
#